data_AF-A0A8J6MVA4-F1
#
_entry.id   AF-A0A8J6MVA4-F1
#
_cell.length_a   1.000
_cell.length_b   1.000
_cell.length_c   1.000
_cell.angle_alpha   90.00
_cell.angle_beta   90.00
_cell.angle_gamma   90.00
#
_symmetry.space_group_name_H-M   'P 1'
#
loop_
_entity.id
_entity.type
_entity.pdbx_description
1 polymer ?
#
loop_
_entity_poly.entity_id
_entity_poly.type
_entity_poly.pdbx_seq_one_letter_code
_entity_poly.pdbx_strand_id
1 'polypeptide(L)'
;SVDSNDKGFLNLSGEGSFAGSGAFAEPAKSSSDNKVSFSPPGFIVENADSLIFTANNEQLLSANEKNEAIIENQRVLIRTKLGELIFLSPTQWAWDDTIHLCSWLNDFQLLYKVDKADGTVPQYIIDIGLKLETKK
;
A
#
# COMPACT_ATOMS: atom_id res chain seq x y z
N SER A 1 57.57 -21.00 2.66
CA SER A 1 57.54 -20.65 1.23
C SER A 1 57.13 -19.21 1.10
N VAL A 2 58.08 -18.38 0.65
CA VAL A 2 57.80 -17.11 -0.02
C VAL A 2 57.11 -17.46 -1.34
N ASP A 3 56.05 -16.75 -1.73
CA ASP A 3 56.07 -16.09 -3.02
C ASP A 3 55.05 -14.97 -3.13
N SER A 4 55.51 -13.92 -3.79
CA SER A 4 54.80 -12.68 -4.12
C SER A 4 53.98 -12.88 -5.39
N ASN A 5 52.91 -12.12 -5.58
CA ASN A 5 52.54 -11.56 -6.89
C ASN A 5 51.40 -10.56 -6.65
N ASP A 6 51.64 -9.26 -6.65
CA ASP A 6 52.05 -8.36 -7.73
C ASP A 6 50.84 -7.62 -8.33
N LYS A 7 51.09 -6.34 -8.55
CA LYS A 7 50.13 -5.26 -8.74
C LYS A 7 49.67 -5.21 -10.20
N GLY A 8 48.39 -4.90 -10.40
CA GLY A 8 47.83 -4.66 -11.74
C GLY A 8 46.86 -3.49 -11.76
N PHE A 9 47.22 -2.34 -11.21
CA PHE A 9 46.50 -1.09 -11.49
C PHE A 9 46.93 -0.61 -12.87
N LEU A 10 46.11 -0.88 -13.89
CA LEU A 10 46.28 -0.29 -15.21
C LEU A 10 45.84 1.17 -15.17
N ASN A 11 46.85 2.03 -15.10
CA ASN A 11 46.79 3.42 -15.48
C ASN A 11 46.83 3.49 -17.01
N LEU A 12 45.80 4.04 -17.65
CA LEU A 12 45.82 4.43 -19.05
C LEU A 12 45.42 5.90 -19.14
N SER A 13 46.43 6.75 -19.01
CA SER A 13 46.43 8.12 -19.49
C SER A 13 46.33 8.13 -21.02
N GLY A 14 45.32 8.81 -21.54
CA GLY A 14 45.18 9.12 -22.96
C GLY A 14 44.58 10.51 -23.14
N GLU A 15 45.46 11.51 -23.26
CA GLU A 15 45.13 12.80 -23.86
C GLU A 15 44.82 12.61 -25.36
N GLY A 16 43.80 13.30 -25.88
CA GLY A 16 43.44 13.20 -27.29
C GLY A 16 42.26 14.08 -27.72
N SER A 17 42.56 15.36 -27.89
CA SER A 17 42.08 16.33 -28.90
C SER A 17 40.63 16.32 -29.43
N PHE A 18 40.03 17.51 -29.36
CA PHE A 18 38.82 17.98 -30.03
C PHE A 18 38.89 17.89 -31.58
N ALA A 19 37.86 17.33 -32.20
CA ALA A 19 37.24 17.79 -33.46
C ALA A 19 36.08 16.86 -33.86
N GLY A 20 34.89 17.40 -34.13
CA GLY A 20 33.85 16.66 -34.84
C GLY A 20 32.42 17.03 -34.43
N SER A 21 31.85 18.02 -35.10
CA SER A 21 30.42 18.33 -35.08
C SER A 21 29.59 17.13 -35.52
N GLY A 22 28.64 16.71 -34.69
CA GLY A 22 27.69 15.64 -35.02
C GLY A 22 26.47 15.67 -34.09
N ALA A 23 25.38 16.22 -34.59
CA ALA A 23 23.98 16.08 -34.16
C ALA A 23 23.72 15.77 -32.66
N PHE A 24 23.47 16.83 -31.87
CA PHE A 24 22.77 16.72 -30.59
C PHE A 24 21.32 16.32 -30.88
N ALA A 25 20.95 15.07 -30.55
CA ALA A 25 19.56 14.66 -30.51
C ALA A 25 18.84 15.47 -29.43
N GLU A 26 17.89 16.31 -29.84
CA GLU A 26 16.97 17.00 -28.94
C GLU A 26 16.24 15.99 -28.04
N PRO A 27 16.25 16.14 -26.71
CA PRO A 27 15.32 15.42 -25.85
C PRO A 27 13.90 15.94 -26.11
N ALA A 28 12.99 15.00 -26.34
CA ALA A 28 11.58 15.25 -26.64
C ALA A 28 10.93 16.23 -25.64
N LYS A 29 10.19 17.20 -26.19
CA LYS A 29 9.25 18.05 -25.43
C LYS A 29 8.23 17.15 -24.72
N SER A 30 8.36 17.02 -23.41
CA SER A 30 7.28 16.50 -22.56
C SER A 30 6.21 17.59 -22.46
N SER A 31 5.10 17.40 -23.17
CA SER A 31 3.92 18.27 -23.05
C SER A 31 3.40 18.27 -21.63
N SER A 32 3.47 19.42 -20.99
CA SER A 32 2.73 19.73 -19.77
C SER A 32 1.28 20.04 -20.13
N ASP A 33 0.44 19.01 -20.27
CA ASP A 33 -1.01 19.17 -20.34
C ASP A 33 -1.62 18.93 -18.96
N ASN A 34 -1.70 20.03 -18.22
CA ASN A 34 -2.48 20.15 -17.00
C ASN A 34 -3.99 20.15 -17.36
N LYS A 35 -4.66 19.00 -17.15
CA LYS A 35 -6.10 18.98 -16.84
C LYS A 35 -6.41 17.91 -15.80
N VAL A 36 -6.30 18.31 -14.54
CA VAL A 36 -7.11 17.78 -13.46
C VAL A 36 -8.58 18.04 -13.81
N SER A 37 -9.36 16.98 -14.01
CA SER A 37 -10.82 17.08 -14.16
C SER A 37 -11.50 16.18 -13.14
N PHE A 38 -12.20 16.85 -12.22
CA PHE A 38 -13.07 16.27 -11.22
C PHE A 38 -14.37 15.78 -11.86
N SER A 39 -14.84 14.60 -11.45
CA SER A 39 -16.27 14.27 -11.30
C SER A 39 -16.40 13.07 -10.37
N PRO A 40 -16.93 13.23 -9.14
CA PRO A 40 -17.36 12.11 -8.33
C PRO A 40 -18.69 11.58 -8.88
N PRO A 41 -18.87 10.27 -9.14
CA PRO A 41 -20.19 9.74 -9.38
C PRO A 41 -20.88 9.56 -8.02
N GLY A 42 -21.47 10.65 -7.52
CA GLY A 42 -22.59 10.56 -6.61
C GLY A 42 -23.86 10.33 -7.43
N PHE A 43 -24.35 9.09 -7.48
CA PHE A 43 -25.77 8.85 -7.69
C PHE A 43 -26.29 7.97 -6.55
N ILE A 44 -27.21 8.56 -5.78
CA ILE A 44 -27.98 7.92 -4.72
C ILE A 44 -29.08 7.11 -5.41
N VAL A 45 -29.21 5.83 -5.06
CA VAL A 45 -30.48 5.10 -5.21
C VAL A 45 -30.89 4.61 -3.82
N GLU A 46 -31.91 5.27 -3.26
CA GLU A 46 -32.76 4.71 -2.22
C GLU A 46 -33.55 3.53 -2.81
N ASN A 47 -33.15 2.30 -2.51
CA ASN A 47 -34.07 1.18 -2.29
C ASN A 47 -33.39 0.01 -1.58
N ALA A 48 -34.18 -0.70 -0.78
CA ALA A 48 -33.79 -1.69 0.22
C ALA A 48 -32.87 -2.81 -0.31
N ASP A 49 -31.66 -2.88 0.23
CA ASP A 49 -31.05 -4.00 0.96
C ASP A 49 -29.55 -3.72 1.06
N SER A 50 -29.13 -3.32 2.27
CA SER A 50 -27.78 -2.84 2.55
C SER A 50 -26.75 -3.98 2.48
N LEU A 51 -26.13 -4.16 1.32
CA LEU A 51 -24.81 -4.78 1.18
C LEU A 51 -24.00 -3.98 0.17
N ILE A 52 -23.52 -2.81 0.58
CA ILE A 52 -22.47 -2.10 -0.14
C ILE A 52 -21.20 -2.94 0.02
N PHE A 53 -20.95 -3.84 -0.91
CA PHE A 53 -19.64 -4.46 -1.13
C PHE A 53 -18.74 -3.40 -1.78
N THR A 54 -18.19 -2.49 -0.97
CA THR A 54 -17.18 -1.55 -1.43
C THR A 54 -15.91 -2.34 -1.76
N ALA A 55 -15.53 -2.29 -3.03
CA ALA A 55 -14.33 -2.88 -3.60
C ALA A 55 -13.10 -2.61 -2.73
N ASN A 56 -12.31 -3.66 -2.44
CA ASN A 56 -10.91 -3.62 -1.99
C ASN A 56 -10.51 -2.36 -1.22
N ASN A 57 -11.20 -2.06 -0.11
CA ASN A 57 -10.78 -0.98 0.77
C ASN A 57 -9.51 -1.45 1.50
N GLU A 58 -8.36 -1.20 0.87
CA GLU A 58 -7.05 -1.28 1.52
C GLU A 58 -6.97 -0.33 2.71
N GLN A 59 -7.87 0.66 2.79
CA GLN A 59 -7.96 1.64 3.85
C GLN A 59 -9.43 1.91 4.22
N LEU A 60 -9.70 2.02 5.52
CA LEU A 60 -11.03 2.29 6.06
C LEU A 60 -10.97 3.21 7.27
N LEU A 61 -11.58 4.39 7.16
CA LEU A 61 -11.63 5.39 8.21
C LEU A 61 -12.77 5.13 9.22
N SER A 62 -12.52 5.37 10.50
CA SER A 62 -13.53 5.27 11.57
C SER A 62 -14.59 6.37 11.47
N ALA A 63 -15.76 6.14 12.07
CA ALA A 63 -16.87 7.08 12.05
C ALA A 63 -16.51 8.47 12.63
N ASN A 64 -15.66 8.50 13.66
CA ASN A 64 -15.15 9.74 14.25
C ASN A 64 -13.93 10.34 13.52
N GLU A 65 -13.51 9.75 12.41
CA GLU A 65 -12.35 10.13 11.60
C GLU A 65 -10.99 10.15 12.31
N LYS A 66 -10.89 9.61 13.54
CA LYS A 66 -9.63 9.60 14.30
C LYS A 66 -8.71 8.45 13.93
N ASN A 67 -9.30 7.30 13.59
CA ASN A 67 -8.62 6.04 13.39
C ASN A 67 -8.79 5.58 11.95
N GLU A 68 -7.75 4.98 11.41
CA GLU A 68 -7.68 4.51 10.04
C GLU A 68 -7.14 3.09 10.04
N ALA A 69 -7.95 2.16 9.55
CA ALA A 69 -7.54 0.79 9.30
C ALA A 69 -6.91 0.69 7.92
N ILE A 70 -5.81 -0.05 7.80
CA ILE A 70 -5.06 -0.22 6.56
C ILE A 70 -4.63 -1.67 6.43
N ILE A 71 -4.52 -2.16 5.20
CA ILE A 71 -3.88 -3.43 4.89
C ILE A 71 -2.47 -3.16 4.35
N GLU A 72 -1.45 -3.65 5.05
CA GLU A 72 -0.06 -3.63 4.56
C GLU A 72 0.59 -4.99 4.81
N ASN A 73 1.34 -5.50 3.82
CA ASN A 73 2.06 -6.78 3.92
C ASN A 73 1.19 -7.96 4.39
N GLN A 74 -0.05 -8.05 3.89
CA GLN A 74 -1.04 -9.06 4.30
C GLN A 74 -1.34 -9.06 5.81
N ARG A 75 -1.32 -7.87 6.43
CA ARG A 75 -1.76 -7.65 7.81
C ARG A 75 -2.72 -6.48 7.87
N VAL A 76 -3.61 -6.51 8.85
CA VAL A 76 -4.44 -5.35 9.21
C VAL A 76 -3.68 -4.51 10.25
N LEU A 77 -3.62 -3.20 10.00
CA LEU A 77 -3.01 -2.20 10.87
C LEU A 77 -4.05 -1.14 11.15
N ILE A 78 -3.98 -0.51 12.32
CA ILE A 78 -4.80 0.64 12.66
C ILE A 78 -3.88 1.73 13.16
N ARG A 79 -3.99 2.92 12.57
CA ARG A 79 -3.24 4.11 12.96
C ARG A 79 -4.14 5.31 13.19
N THR A 80 -3.64 6.33 13.86
CA THR A 80 -4.30 7.63 13.93
C THR A 80 -4.16 8.37 12.60
N LYS A 81 -4.99 9.40 12.37
CA LYS A 81 -4.80 10.38 11.26
C LYS A 81 -3.39 11.00 11.22
N LEU A 82 -2.70 11.07 12.35
CA LEU A 82 -1.35 11.61 12.46
C LEU A 82 -0.27 10.57 12.09
N GLY A 83 -0.66 9.34 11.78
CA GLY A 83 0.24 8.25 11.42
C GLY A 83 0.75 7.42 12.59
N GLU A 84 0.27 7.67 13.82
CA GLU A 84 0.66 6.88 14.99
C GLU A 84 0.02 5.49 14.95
N LEU A 85 0.83 4.44 14.99
CA LEU A 85 0.34 3.06 15.01
C LEU A 85 -0.34 2.75 16.36
N ILE A 86 -1.63 2.43 16.33
CA ILE A 86 -2.43 2.07 17.50
C ILE A 86 -2.44 0.56 17.69
N PHE A 87 -2.60 -0.17 16.59
CA PHE A 87 -2.72 -1.63 16.59
C PHE A 87 -2.12 -2.22 15.32
N LEU A 88 -1.44 -3.36 15.48
CA LEU A 88 -0.96 -4.20 14.40
C LEU A 88 -1.51 -5.60 14.64
N SER A 89 -2.22 -6.15 13.65
CA SER A 89 -2.72 -7.51 13.74
C SER A 89 -1.55 -8.49 13.98
N PRO A 90 -1.67 -9.38 14.98
CA PRO A 90 -0.67 -10.42 15.20
C PRO A 90 -0.62 -11.41 14.02
N THR A 91 -1.73 -11.54 13.29
CA THR A 91 -1.92 -12.48 12.20
C THR A 91 -1.42 -11.88 10.88
N GLN A 92 -0.50 -12.59 10.23
CA GLN A 92 -0.14 -12.34 8.84
C GLN A 92 -0.78 -13.38 7.96
N TRP A 93 -1.56 -12.91 6.99
CA TRP A 93 -2.26 -13.76 6.05
C TRP A 93 -1.33 -14.20 4.93
N ALA A 94 -1.68 -15.31 4.29
CA ALA A 94 -0.92 -15.80 3.15
C ALA A 94 -1.12 -14.85 1.95
N TRP A 95 -0.21 -14.89 0.98
CA TRP A 95 -0.26 -13.97 -0.17
C TRP A 95 -1.38 -14.28 -1.16
N ASP A 96 -1.93 -15.49 -1.11
CA ASP A 96 -3.09 -15.95 -1.85
C ASP A 96 -4.43 -15.63 -1.16
N ASP A 97 -4.39 -15.28 0.13
CA ASP A 97 -5.56 -14.78 0.86
C ASP A 97 -5.85 -13.32 0.49
N THR A 98 -7.11 -12.91 0.50
CA THR A 98 -7.50 -11.51 0.29
C THR A 98 -8.17 -10.95 1.55
N ILE A 99 -7.59 -9.89 2.12
CA ILE A 99 -8.14 -9.22 3.30
C ILE A 99 -9.10 -8.14 2.85
N HIS A 100 -10.27 -8.06 3.49
CA HIS A 100 -11.27 -7.03 3.24
C HIS A 100 -11.64 -6.31 4.54
N LEU A 101 -11.35 -5.01 4.61
CA LEU A 101 -11.85 -4.14 5.67
C LEU A 101 -13.35 -3.89 5.43
N CYS A 102 -14.20 -4.38 6.33
CA CYS A 102 -15.65 -4.38 6.10
C CYS A 102 -16.30 -3.10 6.64
N SER A 103 -16.19 -2.88 7.95
CA SER A 103 -16.82 -1.74 8.62
C SER A 103 -16.22 -1.53 10.00
N TRP A 104 -16.34 -0.31 10.51
CA TRP A 104 -16.18 -0.03 11.93
C TRP A 104 -17.53 -0.31 12.63
N LEU A 105 -17.53 -1.21 13.60
CA LEU A 105 -18.72 -1.51 14.42
C LEU A 105 -19.00 -0.38 15.43
N ASN A 106 -17.93 0.31 15.83
CA ASN A 106 -17.92 1.54 16.60
C ASN A 106 -16.53 2.19 16.47
N ASP A 107 -16.26 3.26 17.20
CA ASP A 107 -14.98 3.99 17.16
C ASP A 107 -13.75 3.16 17.57
N PHE A 108 -13.95 2.00 18.22
CA PHE A 108 -12.90 1.16 18.76
C PHE A 108 -12.83 -0.24 18.13
N GLN A 109 -13.87 -0.65 17.40
CA GLN A 109 -13.99 -2.01 16.89
C GLN A 109 -14.10 -2.03 15.37
N LEU A 110 -13.16 -2.70 14.74
CA LEU A 110 -13.09 -2.91 13.29
C LEU A 110 -13.48 -4.35 12.96
N LEU A 111 -14.42 -4.52 12.03
CA LEU A 111 -14.74 -5.80 11.41
C LEU A 111 -13.96 -5.93 10.09
N TYR A 112 -13.24 -7.03 9.93
CA TYR A 112 -12.65 -7.43 8.66
C TYR A 112 -12.93 -8.90 8.36
N LYS A 113 -12.83 -9.28 7.08
CA LYS A 113 -12.91 -10.68 6.64
C LYS A 113 -11.72 -11.02 5.77
N VAL A 114 -11.46 -12.31 5.63
CA VAL A 114 -10.39 -12.82 4.78
C VAL A 114 -10.97 -13.85 3.84
N ASP A 115 -10.87 -13.62 2.54
CA ASP A 115 -11.26 -14.58 1.53
C ASP A 115 -10.05 -15.50 1.30
N LYS A 116 -10.16 -16.75 1.76
CA LYS A 116 -9.06 -17.72 1.70
C LYS A 116 -9.04 -18.49 0.39
N ALA A 117 -7.87 -18.99 0.01
CA ALA A 117 -7.70 -19.84 -1.18
C ALA A 117 -8.52 -21.15 -1.12
N ASP A 118 -8.86 -21.63 0.08
CA ASP A 118 -9.73 -22.79 0.28
C ASP A 118 -11.24 -22.48 0.09
N GLY A 119 -11.58 -21.22 -0.22
CA GLY A 119 -12.94 -20.74 -0.41
C GLY A 119 -13.66 -20.37 0.90
N THR A 120 -13.02 -20.52 2.06
CA THR A 120 -13.59 -20.07 3.33
C THR A 120 -13.44 -18.57 3.52
N VAL A 121 -14.40 -17.96 4.22
CA VAL A 121 -14.42 -16.51 4.48
C VAL A 121 -14.57 -16.23 5.98
N PRO A 122 -13.53 -16.48 6.80
CA PRO A 122 -13.56 -16.14 8.21
C PRO A 122 -13.67 -14.61 8.43
N GLN A 123 -14.37 -14.24 9.51
CA GLN A 123 -14.53 -12.87 9.95
C GLN A 123 -13.81 -12.64 11.28
N TYR A 124 -13.29 -11.44 11.46
CA TYR A 124 -12.49 -11.03 12.61
C TYR A 124 -12.90 -9.65 13.09
N ILE A 125 -12.88 -9.48 14.40
CA ILE A 125 -13.08 -8.19 15.06
C ILE A 125 -11.79 -7.80 15.75
N ILE A 126 -11.28 -6.62 15.43
CA ILE A 126 -10.19 -5.97 16.16
C ILE A 126 -10.83 -4.98 17.12
N ASP A 127 -10.52 -5.10 18.41
CA ASP A 127 -10.85 -4.11 19.44
C ASP A 127 -9.56 -3.37 19.83
N ILE A 128 -9.48 -2.08 19.48
CA ILE A 128 -8.29 -1.27 19.76
C ILE A 128 -8.19 -0.85 21.23
N GLY A 129 -9.31 -0.80 21.95
CA GLY A 129 -9.34 -0.50 23.38
C GLY A 129 -8.75 -1.64 24.20
N LEU A 130 -9.03 -2.87 23.79
CA LEU A 130 -8.49 -4.09 24.39
C LEU A 130 -7.18 -4.58 23.74
N LYS A 131 -6.78 -3.98 22.61
CA LYS A 131 -5.66 -4.43 21.76
C LYS A 131 -5.76 -5.92 21.44
N LEU A 132 -6.94 -6.36 21.04
CA LEU A 132 -7.24 -7.76 20.80
C LEU A 132 -7.84 -7.97 19.41
N GLU A 133 -7.46 -9.07 18.77
CA GLU A 133 -8.10 -9.60 17.57
C GLU A 133 -8.84 -10.89 17.91
N THR A 134 -10.12 -10.98 17.56
CA THR A 134 -10.96 -12.15 17.85
C THR A 134 -11.66 -12.62 16.58
N LYS A 135 -11.66 -13.94 16.35
CA LYS A 135 -12.46 -14.55 15.29
C LYS A 135 -13.95 -14.51 15.68
N LYS A 136 -14.78 -14.01 14.78
CA LYS A 136 -16.24 -13.93 14.97
C LYS A 136 -16.92 -15.28 14.73
#